data_AF-A0A258CRE5-F1
#
_entry.id   AF-A0A258CRE5-F1
#
_cell.length_a   1.000
_cell.length_b   1.000
_cell.length_c   1.000
_cell.angle_alpha   90.00
_cell.angle_beta   90.00
_cell.angle_gamma   90.00
#
_symmetry.space_group_name_H-M   'P 1'
#
loop_
_entity.id
_entity.type
_entity.pdbx_description
1 polymer ?
#
loop_
_entity_poly.entity_id
_entity_poly.type
_entity_poly.pdbx_seq_one_letter_code
_entity_poly.pdbx_strand_id
1 'polypeptide(L)'
;KITAPMLIIYGDMDRFIDQPQSLFGALYRQNKDAVFLTYRGEGHVISSPANVRDQYQRIFAFLDETLAVRPAASSPATPAPASPTPTPRPQAGQPL
;
A
#
# COMPACT_ATOMS: atom_id res chain seq x y z
N LYS A 1 10.13 -8.64 -16.94
CA LYS A 1 8.75 -8.20 -16.60
C LYS A 1 8.80 -7.37 -15.33
N ILE A 2 8.16 -6.21 -15.28
CA ILE A 2 8.06 -5.38 -14.07
C ILE A 2 6.67 -5.61 -13.44
N THR A 3 6.66 -5.95 -12.15
CA THR A 3 5.44 -6.22 -11.37
C THR A 3 5.41 -5.50 -10.04
N ALA A 4 6.56 -5.05 -9.53
CA ALA A 4 6.61 -4.23 -8.33
C ALA A 4 6.14 -2.80 -8.65
N PRO A 5 5.47 -2.12 -7.70
CA PRO A 5 5.25 -0.68 -7.77
C PRO A 5 6.58 0.07 -7.91
N MET A 6 6.60 1.17 -8.67
CA MET A 6 7.82 1.95 -8.89
C MET A 6 7.64 3.44 -8.59
N LEU A 7 8.54 3.99 -7.76
CA LEU A 7 8.72 5.43 -7.60
C LEU A 7 9.99 5.87 -8.35
N ILE A 8 9.84 6.75 -9.33
CA ILE A 8 10.94 7.33 -10.12
C ILE A 8 11.08 8.79 -9.69
N ILE A 9 12.27 9.18 -9.21
CA ILE A 9 12.54 10.53 -8.69
C ILE A 9 13.60 11.21 -9.55
N TYR A 10 13.37 12.46 -9.90
CA TYR A 10 14.25 13.19 -10.81
C TYR A 10 14.29 14.69 -10.52
N GLY A 11 15.42 15.35 -10.80
CA GLY A 11 15.54 16.81 -10.82
C GLY A 11 15.23 17.36 -12.20
N ASP A 12 14.50 18.48 -12.31
CA ASP A 12 14.14 19.04 -13.61
C ASP A 12 15.31 19.68 -14.39
N MET A 13 16.43 19.94 -13.71
CA MET A 13 17.68 20.42 -14.31
C MET A 13 18.69 19.29 -14.54
N ASP A 14 18.36 18.03 -14.21
CA ASP A 14 19.24 16.89 -14.49
C ASP A 14 19.27 16.56 -16.00
N ARG A 15 20.42 16.03 -16.44
CA ARG A 15 20.66 15.65 -17.83
C ARG A 15 20.00 14.31 -18.12
N PHE A 16 19.41 14.18 -19.30
CA PHE A 16 18.80 12.94 -19.79
C PHE A 16 17.47 12.56 -19.13
N ILE A 17 16.60 13.55 -18.88
CA ILE A 17 15.23 13.34 -18.37
C ILE A 17 14.34 12.50 -19.31
N ASP A 18 14.72 12.40 -20.58
CA ASP A 18 14.02 11.63 -21.61
C ASP A 18 14.01 10.13 -21.33
N GLN A 19 15.10 9.59 -20.76
CA GLN A 19 15.19 8.17 -20.39
C GLN A 19 14.15 7.77 -19.30
N PRO A 20 14.13 8.40 -18.12
CA PRO A 20 13.17 8.04 -17.08
C PRO A 20 11.73 8.38 -17.49
N GLN A 21 11.49 9.43 -18.29
CA GLN A 21 10.16 9.71 -18.86
C GLN A 21 9.70 8.63 -19.84
N SER A 22 10.60 8.11 -20.67
CA SER A 22 10.29 7.02 -21.61
C SER A 22 9.92 5.74 -20.87
N LEU A 23 10.66 5.39 -19.80
CA LEU A 23 10.32 4.28 -18.92
C LEU A 23 8.94 4.47 -18.28
N PHE A 24 8.68 5.64 -17.70
CA PHE A 24 7.38 5.94 -17.10
C PHE A 24 6.25 5.83 -18.12
N GLY A 25 6.43 6.37 -19.33
CA GLY A 25 5.45 6.25 -20.41
C GLY A 25 5.20 4.79 -20.82
N ALA A 26 6.21 3.93 -20.80
CA ALA A 26 6.05 2.50 -21.07
C ALA A 26 5.28 1.77 -19.95
N LEU A 27 5.54 2.12 -18.68
CA LEU A 27 4.82 1.59 -17.52
C LEU A 27 3.36 2.05 -17.50
N TYR A 28 3.12 3.33 -17.76
CA TYR A 28 1.79 3.92 -17.82
C TYR A 28 0.89 3.25 -18.86
N ARG A 29 1.39 3.04 -20.10
CA ARG A 29 0.63 2.34 -21.16
C ARG A 29 0.28 0.90 -20.81
N GLN A 30 1.05 0.28 -19.91
CA GLN A 30 0.80 -1.09 -19.43
C GLN A 30 -0.06 -1.12 -18.15
N ASN A 31 -0.64 0.02 -17.75
CA ASN A 31 -1.41 0.19 -16.52
C ASN A 31 -0.66 -0.32 -15.28
N LYS A 32 0.65 -0.03 -15.21
CA LYS A 32 1.51 -0.39 -14.08
C LYS A 32 1.43 0.66 -13.00
N ASP A 33 1.61 0.20 -11.76
CA ASP A 33 1.71 1.07 -10.60
C ASP A 33 3.08 1.76 -10.61
N ALA A 34 3.09 3.02 -11.08
CA ALA A 34 4.29 3.82 -11.22
C ALA A 34 3.98 5.28 -10.92
N VAL A 35 4.90 5.93 -10.21
CA VAL A 35 4.87 7.35 -9.88
C VAL A 35 6.13 8.01 -10.42
N PHE A 36 5.97 9.15 -11.10
CA PHE A 36 7.07 9.98 -11.55
C PHE A 36 7.08 11.30 -10.79
N LEU A 37 8.11 11.51 -9.98
CA LEU A 37 8.27 12.69 -9.13
C LEU A 37 9.40 13.56 -9.66
N THR A 38 9.11 14.84 -9.89
CA THR A 38 10.08 15.81 -10.40
C THR A 38 10.24 16.96 -9.42
N TYR A 39 11.48 17.21 -8.98
CA TYR A 39 11.82 18.37 -8.15
C TYR A 39 12.29 19.53 -9.01
N ARG A 40 11.68 20.69 -8.80
CA ARG A 40 12.02 21.95 -9.49
C ARG A 40 13.29 22.56 -8.89
N GLY A 41 14.17 23.03 -9.77
CA GLY A 41 15.43 23.67 -9.37
C GLY A 41 16.51 22.68 -8.94
N GLU A 42 16.31 21.38 -9.18
CA GLU A 42 17.25 20.33 -8.77
C GLU A 42 17.91 19.68 -9.98
N GLY A 43 19.19 19.32 -9.83
CA GLY A 43 19.95 18.58 -10.83
C GLY A 43 20.02 17.09 -10.51
N HIS A 44 21.18 16.49 -10.82
CA HIS A 44 21.43 15.07 -10.59
C HIS A 44 21.31 14.64 -9.12
N VAL A 45 21.65 15.55 -8.21
CA VAL A 45 21.53 15.36 -6.76
C VAL A 45 20.50 16.35 -6.24
N ILE A 46 19.52 15.85 -5.48
CA ILE A 46 18.56 16.69 -4.78
C ILE A 46 19.25 17.32 -3.57
N SER A 47 19.29 18.65 -3.52
CA SER A 47 20.18 19.40 -2.63
C SER A 47 19.47 20.47 -1.81
N SER A 48 18.35 21.03 -2.29
CA SER A 48 17.58 22.01 -1.50
C SER A 48 17.06 21.35 -0.23
N PRO A 49 17.25 21.97 0.96
CA PRO A 49 16.78 21.40 2.22
C PRO A 49 15.27 21.09 2.24
N ALA A 50 14.47 21.87 1.53
CA ALA A 50 13.04 21.64 1.41
C ALA A 50 12.74 20.38 0.57
N ASN A 51 13.39 20.26 -0.60
CA ASN A 51 13.19 19.13 -1.51
C ASN A 51 13.74 17.82 -0.95
N VAL A 52 14.87 17.86 -0.23
CA VAL A 52 15.42 16.69 0.46
C VAL A 52 14.42 16.17 1.50
N ARG A 53 13.85 17.06 2.33
CA ARG A 53 12.84 16.66 3.32
C ARG A 53 11.62 16.02 2.68
N ASP A 54 11.07 16.64 1.64
CA ASP A 54 9.92 16.11 0.89
C ASP A 54 10.25 14.78 0.20
N GLN A 55 11.48 14.63 -0.35
CA GLN A 55 11.95 13.40 -0.97
C GLN A 55 11.91 12.24 0.00
N TYR A 56 12.50 12.39 1.18
CA TYR A 56 12.48 11.33 2.18
C TYR A 56 11.05 11.06 2.67
N GLN A 57 10.22 12.08 2.89
CA GLN A 57 8.82 11.90 3.29
C GLN A 57 8.04 11.05 2.27
N ARG A 58 8.18 11.34 0.97
CA ARG A 58 7.53 10.58 -0.10
C ARG A 58 8.08 9.17 -0.27
N ILE A 59 9.40 8.99 -0.13
CA ILE A 59 10.02 7.66 -0.16
C ILE A 59 9.45 6.80 0.97
N PHE A 60 9.41 7.30 2.21
CA PHE A 60 8.88 6.53 3.33
C PHE A 60 7.39 6.23 3.15
N ALA A 61 6.58 7.22 2.76
CA ALA A 61 5.16 6.99 2.49
C ALA A 61 4.93 5.93 1.41
N PHE A 62 5.68 6.00 0.29
CA PHE A 62 5.61 5.02 -0.78
C PHE A 62 6.02 3.62 -0.31
N LEU A 63 7.07 3.51 0.49
CA LEU A 63 7.51 2.23 1.05
C LEU A 63 6.50 1.67 2.05
N ASP A 64 5.91 2.49 2.92
CA ASP A 64 4.86 2.09 3.84
C ASP A 64 3.63 1.58 3.08
N GLU A 65 3.19 2.28 2.04
CA GLU A 65 2.04 1.85 1.21
C GLU A 65 2.30 0.54 0.46
N THR A 66 3.53 0.31 0.00
CA THR A 66 3.87 -0.82 -0.89
C THR A 66 4.38 -2.06 -0.15
N LEU A 67 5.01 -1.87 1.02
CA LEU A 67 5.57 -2.94 1.83
C LEU A 67 4.74 -3.26 3.06
N ALA A 68 3.78 -2.42 3.46
CA ALA A 68 2.84 -2.81 4.50
C ALA A 68 2.16 -4.10 4.04
N VAL A 69 2.35 -5.16 4.83
CA VAL A 69 1.55 -6.38 4.73
C VAL A 69 0.12 -5.92 4.92
N ARG A 70 -0.63 -5.79 3.83
CA ARG A 70 -2.08 -5.63 3.91
C ARG A 70 -2.53 -6.81 4.76
N PRO A 71 -3.08 -6.61 5.97
CA PRO A 71 -3.67 -7.72 6.69
C PRO A 71 -4.65 -8.33 5.69
N ALA A 72 -4.51 -9.62 5.39
CA ALA A 72 -5.50 -10.31 4.58
C ALA A 72 -6.83 -9.93 5.20
N ALA A 73 -7.67 -9.21 4.44
CA ALA A 73 -8.96 -8.76 4.93
C ALA A 73 -9.59 -10.01 5.54
N SER A 74 -9.76 -10.00 6.85
CA SER A 74 -10.38 -11.11 7.56
C SER A 74 -11.74 -11.23 6.91
N SER A 75 -11.91 -12.28 6.09
CA SER A 75 -13.23 -12.68 5.62
C SER A 75 -14.13 -12.66 6.84
N PRO A 76 -15.32 -12.04 6.78
CA PRO A 76 -16.22 -12.03 7.92
C PRO A 76 -16.41 -13.50 8.31
N ALA A 77 -15.99 -13.83 9.53
CA ALA A 77 -16.15 -15.16 10.07
C ALA A 77 -17.64 -15.50 9.95
N THR A 78 -17.96 -16.49 9.12
CA THR A 78 -19.28 -17.11 9.10
C THR A 78 -19.62 -17.43 10.56
N PRO A 79 -20.73 -16.92 11.11
CA PRO A 79 -21.08 -17.25 12.49
C PRO A 79 -21.26 -18.76 12.58
N ALA A 80 -20.53 -19.37 13.51
CA ALA A 80 -20.67 -20.79 13.81
C ALA A 80 -22.14 -21.11 14.12
N PRO A 81 -22.68 -22.26 13.67
CA PRO A 81 -24.04 -22.64 14.04
C PRO A 81 -24.11 -22.81 15.56
N ALA A 82 -25.10 -22.14 16.16
CA ALA A 82 -25.37 -22.23 17.59
C ALA A 82 -25.55 -23.69 18.01
N SER A 83 -24.84 -24.12 19.06
CA SER A 83 -25.08 -25.42 19.69
C SER A 83 -26.49 -25.45 20.28
N PRO A 84 -27.26 -26.54 20.11
CA PRO A 84 -28.57 -26.64 20.73
C PRO A 84 -28.44 -26.72 22.26
N THR A 85 -29.24 -25.92 22.94
CA THR A 85 -29.40 -25.89 24.40
C THR A 85 -29.84 -27.27 24.91
N PRO A 86 -29.23 -27.84 25.95
CA PRO A 86 -29.74 -29.07 26.56
C PRO A 86 -31.05 -28.78 27.30
N THR A 87 -32.10 -29.52 26.93
CA THR A 87 -33.43 -29.52 27.56
C THR A 87 -33.35 -29.85 29.06
N PRO A 88 -33.94 -29.08 29.97
CA PRO A 88 -34.00 -29.44 31.38
C PRO A 88 -34.98 -30.59 31.61
N ARG A 89 -34.51 -31.61 32.34
CA ARG A 89 -35.26 -32.79 32.78
C ARG A 89 -36.40 -32.35 33.73
N PRO A 90 -37.65 -32.81 33.54
CA PRO A 90 -38.74 -32.49 34.46
C PRO A 90 -38.52 -33.17 35.81
N GLN A 91 -38.55 -32.39 36.90
CA GLN A 91 -38.61 -32.93 38.25
C GLN A 91 -40.02 -33.42 38.53
N ALA A 92 -40.17 -34.74 38.64
CA ALA A 92 -41.38 -35.36 39.15
C ALA A 92 -41.59 -34.94 40.61
N GLY A 93 -42.79 -34.45 40.89
CA GLY A 93 -43.18 -33.98 42.21
C GLY A 93 -43.21 -35.08 43.26
N GLN A 94 -43.15 -34.67 44.52
CA GLN A 94 -43.70 -35.45 45.64
C GLN A 94 -44.37 -34.52 46.66
N PRO A 95 -45.38 -35.03 47.40
CA PRO A 95 -46.45 -34.23 47.97
C PRO A 95 -46.32 -34.01 49.50
N LEU A 96 -47.08 -32.99 49.94
CA LEU A 96 -47.60 -32.67 51.29
C LEU A 96 -46.67 -32.78 52.51
#